data_AF-A0A9X3CNM5-F1
#
_entry.id   AF-A0A9X3CNM5-F1
#
_cell.length_a   1.000
_cell.length_b   1.000
_cell.length_c   1.000
_cell.angle_alpha   90.00
_cell.angle_beta   90.00
_cell.angle_gamma   90.00
#
_symmetry.space_group_name_H-M   'P 1'
#
loop_
_entity.id
_entity.type
_entity.pdbx_description
1 polymer ?
#
loop_
_entity_poly.entity_id
_entity_poly.type
_entity_poly.pdbx_seq_one_letter_code
_entity_poly.pdbx_strand_id
1 'polypeptide(L)'
;MSNQAAFEAVNAQLQTVINPFANFGSLVAKNMETLSKMQLETLTAYSELSNENLQSLVAIKQPQDLANHGSKQLEIISKVSQRLLEDGQKLSEIGNEFKAAVDEISATSINAAKSK
;
A
#
# COMPACT_ATOMS: atom_id res chain seq x y z
N MET A 1 -22.92 25.17 36.70
CA MET A 1 -23.11 24.30 35.52
C MET A 1 -22.60 24.90 34.19
N SER A 2 -22.19 26.18 34.12
CA SER A 2 -21.75 26.81 32.86
C SER A 2 -20.29 26.51 32.45
N ASN A 3 -19.35 26.39 33.41
CA ASN A 3 -17.93 26.22 33.08
C ASN A 3 -17.57 24.81 32.58
N GLN A 4 -18.29 23.77 33.03
CA GLN A 4 -18.03 22.39 32.60
C GLN A 4 -18.48 22.15 31.16
N ALA A 5 -19.67 22.63 30.78
CA ALA A 5 -20.16 22.57 29.41
C ALA A 5 -19.27 23.37 28.42
N ALA A 6 -18.75 24.53 28.86
CA ALA A 6 -17.80 25.30 28.06
C ALA A 6 -16.46 24.55 27.86
N PHE A 7 -15.95 23.90 28.91
CA PHE A 7 -14.74 23.08 28.81
C PHE A 7 -14.93 21.86 27.89
N GLU A 8 -16.06 21.17 28.00
CA GLU A 8 -16.41 20.03 27.13
C GLU A 8 -16.55 20.45 25.66
N ALA A 9 -17.17 21.61 25.38
CA ALA A 9 -17.30 22.14 24.03
C ALA A 9 -15.93 22.50 23.40
N VAL A 10 -15.05 23.15 24.17
CA VAL A 10 -13.68 23.45 23.73
C VAL A 10 -12.88 22.17 23.47
N ASN A 11 -13.01 21.18 24.36
CA ASN A 11 -12.35 19.89 24.19
C ASN A 11 -12.86 19.14 22.93
N ALA A 12 -14.16 19.14 22.69
CA ALA A 12 -14.76 18.55 21.49
C ALA A 12 -14.31 19.25 20.20
N GLN A 13 -14.13 20.57 20.24
CA GLN A 13 -13.64 21.35 19.11
C GLN A 13 -12.13 21.13 18.85
N LEU A 14 -11.32 20.99 19.90
CA LEU A 14 -9.92 20.60 19.80
C LEU A 14 -9.76 19.21 19.18
N GLN A 15 -10.57 18.25 19.62
CA GLN A 15 -10.60 16.89 19.06
C GLN A 15 -10.90 16.89 17.56
N THR A 16 -11.89 17.67 17.12
CA THR A 16 -12.26 17.76 15.69
C THR A 16 -11.19 18.41 14.83
N VAL A 17 -10.35 19.29 15.39
CA VAL A 17 -9.22 19.90 14.66
C VAL A 17 -8.00 18.99 14.63
N ILE A 18 -7.69 18.29 15.73
CA ILE A 18 -6.45 17.51 15.88
C ILE A 18 -6.56 16.12 15.25
N ASN A 19 -7.71 15.45 15.40
CA ASN A 19 -7.89 14.05 14.98
C ASN A 19 -7.59 13.83 13.48
N PRO A 20 -8.01 14.69 12.53
CA PRO A 20 -7.69 14.50 11.11
C PRO A 20 -6.18 14.47 10.82
N PHE A 21 -5.38 15.30 11.52
CA PHE A 21 -3.92 15.31 11.34
C PHE A 21 -3.26 14.08 11.96
N ALA A 22 -3.73 13.63 13.13
CA ALA A 22 -3.26 12.39 13.75
C ALA A 22 -3.58 11.16 12.87
N ASN A 23 -4.80 11.11 12.31
CA ASN A 23 -5.23 10.08 11.37
C ASN A 23 -4.37 10.07 10.11
N PHE A 24 -4.09 11.24 9.54
CA PHE A 24 -3.21 11.36 8.37
C PHE A 24 -1.78 10.88 8.66
N GLY A 25 -1.20 11.25 9.81
CA GLY A 25 0.13 10.78 10.20
C GLY A 25 0.18 9.25 10.35
N SER A 26 -0.82 8.66 11.00
CA SER A 26 -0.97 7.21 11.12
C SER A 26 -1.12 6.53 9.76
N LEU A 27 -1.92 7.11 8.86
CA LEU A 27 -2.11 6.62 7.51
C LEU A 27 -0.80 6.60 6.71
N VAL A 28 -0.02 7.69 6.77
CA VAL A 28 1.28 7.77 6.09
C VAL A 28 2.22 6.67 6.61
N ALA A 29 2.29 6.46 7.93
CA ALA A 29 3.11 5.40 8.51
C ALA A 29 2.68 4.01 8.04
N LYS A 30 1.37 3.72 8.07
CA LYS A 30 0.80 2.47 7.55
C LYS A 30 1.15 2.26 6.07
N ASN A 31 1.00 3.28 5.24
CA ASN A 31 1.28 3.18 3.81
C ASN A 31 2.77 2.98 3.52
N MET A 32 3.66 3.61 4.31
CA MET A 32 5.10 3.36 4.24
C MET A 32 5.46 1.92 4.60
N GLU A 33 4.80 1.34 5.60
CA GLU A 33 4.95 -0.08 5.94
C GLU A 33 4.48 -0.98 4.79
N THR A 34 3.30 -0.70 4.21
CA THR A 34 2.77 -1.42 3.06
C THR A 34 3.72 -1.37 1.87
N LEU A 35 4.22 -0.19 1.51
CA LEU A 35 5.18 -0.01 0.41
C LEU A 35 6.49 -0.77 0.67
N SER A 36 6.95 -0.78 1.92
CA SER A 36 8.17 -1.51 2.31
C SER A 36 7.98 -3.03 2.21
N LYS A 37 6.80 -3.54 2.63
CA LYS A 37 6.43 -4.95 2.43
C LYS A 37 6.35 -5.31 0.95
N MET A 38 5.75 -4.45 0.12
CA MET A 38 5.71 -4.66 -1.33
C MET A 38 7.12 -4.76 -1.92
N GLN A 39 8.05 -3.89 -1.51
CA GLN A 39 9.45 -3.97 -1.99
C GLN A 39 10.15 -5.26 -1.56
N LEU A 40 9.95 -5.73 -0.32
CA LEU A 40 10.49 -7.00 0.16
C LEU A 40 9.92 -8.20 -0.59
N GLU A 41 8.61 -8.22 -0.82
CA GLU A 41 7.93 -9.27 -1.57
C GLU A 41 8.42 -9.31 -3.03
N THR A 42 8.60 -8.16 -3.67
CA THR A 42 9.15 -8.05 -5.03
C THR A 42 10.59 -8.58 -5.12
N LEU A 43 11.46 -8.22 -4.16
CA LEU A 43 12.83 -8.75 -4.13
C LEU A 43 12.86 -10.27 -3.96
N THR A 44 11.99 -10.80 -3.09
CA THR A 44 11.84 -12.24 -2.88
C THR A 44 11.40 -12.94 -4.16
N ALA A 45 10.35 -12.42 -4.82
CA ALA A 45 9.85 -12.94 -6.08
C ALA A 45 10.93 -12.95 -7.17
N TYR A 46 11.71 -11.87 -7.34
CA TYR A 46 12.79 -11.85 -8.32
C TYR A 46 13.91 -12.87 -8.02
N SER A 47 14.24 -13.05 -6.74
CA SER A 47 15.22 -14.06 -6.33
C SER A 47 14.72 -15.47 -6.62
N GLU A 48 13.46 -15.75 -6.34
CA GLU A 48 12.81 -17.03 -6.65
C GLU A 48 12.78 -17.29 -8.16
N LEU A 49 12.37 -16.31 -8.95
CA LEU A 49 12.37 -16.39 -10.42
C LEU A 49 13.77 -16.65 -10.99
N SER A 50 14.79 -15.98 -10.45
CA SER A 50 16.19 -16.21 -10.85
C SER A 50 16.61 -17.64 -10.56
N ASN A 51 16.31 -18.15 -9.36
CA ASN A 51 16.62 -19.52 -8.97
C ASN A 51 15.85 -20.55 -9.81
N GLU A 52 14.54 -20.35 -10.03
CA GLU A 52 13.71 -21.20 -10.88
C GLU A 52 14.26 -21.24 -12.32
N ASN A 53 14.67 -20.09 -12.87
CA ASN A 53 15.28 -20.01 -14.19
C ASN A 53 16.63 -20.73 -14.26
N LEU A 54 17.51 -20.54 -13.28
CA LEU A 54 18.80 -21.25 -13.22
C LEU A 54 18.62 -22.76 -13.12
N GLN A 55 17.71 -23.23 -12.26
CA GLN A 55 17.38 -24.65 -12.15
C GLN A 55 16.79 -25.19 -13.46
N SER A 56 15.94 -24.42 -14.11
CA SER A 56 15.35 -24.77 -15.41
C SER A 56 16.42 -24.90 -16.49
N LEU A 57 17.42 -24.03 -16.51
CA LEU A 57 18.54 -24.08 -17.45
C LEU A 57 19.44 -25.30 -17.22
N VAL A 58 19.82 -25.56 -15.97
CA VAL A 58 20.65 -26.73 -15.61
C VAL A 58 19.93 -28.06 -15.86
N ALA A 59 18.59 -28.05 -15.85
CA ALA A 59 17.78 -29.21 -16.16
C ALA A 59 17.75 -29.57 -17.67
N ILE A 60 18.20 -28.69 -18.57
CA ILE A 60 18.26 -28.96 -20.02
C ILE A 60 19.49 -29.84 -20.29
N LYS A 61 19.26 -31.12 -20.57
CA LYS A 61 20.31 -32.09 -20.93
C LYS A 61 20.24 -32.49 -22.40
N GLN A 62 19.08 -32.31 -23.02
CA GLN A 62 18.76 -32.76 -24.37
C GLN A 62 17.67 -31.88 -24.99
N PRO A 63 17.57 -31.79 -26.33
CA PRO A 63 16.64 -30.87 -27.00
C PRO A 63 15.17 -31.02 -26.60
N GLN A 64 14.72 -32.22 -26.22
CA GLN A 64 13.35 -32.43 -25.73
C GLN A 64 13.06 -31.75 -24.38
N ASP A 65 14.08 -31.41 -23.59
CA ASP A 65 13.91 -30.69 -22.32
C ASP A 65 13.58 -29.20 -22.53
N LEU A 66 13.75 -28.68 -23.75
CA LEU A 66 13.39 -27.30 -24.11
C LEU A 66 11.89 -27.05 -23.99
N ALA A 67 11.05 -28.06 -24.24
CA ALA A 67 9.61 -27.95 -24.05
C ALA A 67 9.26 -27.72 -22.56
N ASN A 68 9.93 -28.43 -21.66
CA ASN A 68 9.76 -28.24 -20.22
C ASN A 68 10.26 -26.87 -19.76
N HIS A 69 11.38 -26.40 -20.31
CA HIS A 69 11.86 -25.04 -20.05
C HIS A 69 10.85 -23.99 -20.50
N GLY A 70 10.29 -24.12 -21.71
CA GLY A 70 9.26 -23.21 -22.23
C GLY A 70 8.01 -23.15 -21.36
N SER A 71 7.52 -24.31 -20.89
CA SER A 71 6.39 -24.37 -19.95
C SER A 71 6.68 -23.65 -18.63
N LYS A 72 7.89 -23.82 -18.08
CA LYS A 72 8.31 -23.10 -16.86
C LYS A 72 8.39 -21.59 -17.08
N GLN A 73 8.86 -21.13 -18.24
CA GLN A 73 8.87 -19.69 -18.56
C GLN A 73 7.46 -19.09 -18.60
N LEU A 74 6.46 -19.84 -19.12
CA LEU A 74 5.06 -19.40 -19.11
C LEU A 74 4.50 -19.30 -17.69
N GLU A 75 4.84 -20.25 -16.81
CA GLU A 75 4.46 -20.19 -15.39
C GLU A 75 5.06 -18.96 -14.69
N ILE A 76 6.34 -18.69 -14.92
CA ILE A 76 7.05 -17.50 -14.43
C ILE A 76 6.33 -16.22 -14.87
N ILE A 77 5.99 -16.10 -16.16
CA ILE A 77 5.27 -14.95 -16.71
C ILE A 77 3.89 -14.79 -16.03
N SER A 78 3.18 -15.90 -15.81
CA SER A 78 1.89 -15.87 -15.12
C SER A 78 2.02 -15.36 -13.68
N LYS A 79 3.02 -15.84 -12.93
CA LYS A 79 3.30 -15.38 -11.55
C LYS A 79 3.61 -13.88 -11.52
N VAL A 80 4.47 -13.39 -12.43
CA VAL A 80 4.79 -11.96 -12.54
C VAL A 80 3.56 -11.12 -12.87
N SER A 81 2.74 -11.56 -13.83
CA SER A 81 1.52 -10.86 -14.23
C SER A 81 0.53 -10.74 -13.07
N GLN A 82 0.29 -11.84 -12.35
CA GLN A 82 -0.58 -11.84 -11.17
C GLN A 82 -0.07 -10.88 -10.10
N ARG A 83 1.24 -10.91 -9.85
CA ARG A 83 1.87 -10.04 -8.86
C ARG A 83 1.74 -8.56 -9.21
N LEU A 84 1.93 -8.20 -10.48
CA LEU A 84 1.73 -6.83 -10.97
C LEU A 84 0.29 -6.34 -10.76
N LEU A 85 -0.70 -7.21 -10.96
CA LEU A 85 -2.10 -6.87 -10.71
C LEU A 85 -2.37 -6.61 -9.22
N GLU A 86 -1.86 -7.49 -8.34
CA GLU A 86 -1.98 -7.34 -6.89
C GLU A 86 -1.30 -6.06 -6.39
N ASP A 87 -0.08 -5.79 -6.85
CA ASP A 87 0.65 -4.57 -6.49
C ASP A 87 -0.05 -3.31 -7.01
N GLY A 88 -0.64 -3.36 -8.21
CA GLY A 88 -1.46 -2.28 -8.76
C GLY A 88 -2.71 -1.98 -7.92
N GLN A 89 -3.38 -3.02 -7.42
CA GLN A 89 -4.53 -2.86 -6.52
C GLN A 89 -4.11 -2.21 -5.19
N LYS A 90 -3.02 -2.68 -4.56
CA LYS A 90 -2.49 -2.08 -3.32
C LYS A 90 -2.12 -0.61 -3.50
N LEU A 91 -1.48 -0.25 -4.62
CA LEU A 91 -1.15 1.15 -4.92
C LEU A 91 -2.40 2.02 -5.09
N SER A 92 -3.43 1.49 -5.75
CA SER A 92 -4.71 2.17 -5.91
C SER A 92 -5.39 2.42 -4.55
N GLU A 93 -5.38 1.43 -3.66
CA GLU A 93 -5.89 1.55 -2.29
C GLU A 93 -5.14 2.63 -1.50
N ILE A 94 -3.80 2.61 -1.51
CA ILE A 94 -2.96 3.63 -0.87
C ILE A 94 -3.33 5.04 -1.37
N GLY A 95 -3.49 5.21 -2.68
CA GLY A 95 -3.87 6.48 -3.30
C GLY A 95 -5.25 6.96 -2.85
N ASN A 96 -6.22 6.06 -2.78
CA ASN A 96 -7.57 6.37 -2.31
C ASN A 96 -7.62 6.72 -0.82
N GLU A 97 -6.91 5.97 0.03
CA GLU A 97 -6.81 6.26 1.46
C GLU A 97 -6.15 7.63 1.69
N PHE A 98 -5.06 7.92 0.97
CA PHE A 98 -4.37 9.21 1.05
C PHE A 98 -5.27 10.36 0.64
N LYS A 99 -5.99 10.22 -0.48
CA LYS A 99 -6.95 11.22 -0.94
C LYS A 99 -8.04 11.48 0.11
N ALA A 100 -8.61 10.42 0.67
CA ALA A 100 -9.67 10.55 1.69
C ALA A 100 -9.19 11.32 2.92
N ALA A 101 -7.97 11.04 3.41
CA ALA A 101 -7.41 11.75 4.57
C ALA A 101 -7.09 13.22 4.27
N VAL A 102 -6.63 13.55 3.06
CA VAL A 102 -6.42 14.95 2.63
C VAL A 102 -7.75 15.70 2.53
N ASP A 103 -8.80 15.05 2.00
CA ASP A 103 -10.14 15.63 1.92
C ASP A 103 -10.70 15.92 3.33
N GLU A 104 -10.44 15.04 4.32
CA GLU A 104 -10.82 15.23 5.73
C GLU A 104 -10.11 16.43 6.39
N ILE A 105 -8.79 16.56 6.20
CA ILE A 105 -8.02 17.71 6.68
C ILE A 105 -8.53 19.02 6.05
N SER A 106 -8.81 18.99 4.74
CA SER A 106 -9.28 20.15 3.98
C SER A 106 -10.65 20.61 4.45
N ALA A 107 -11.59 19.68 4.67
CA ALA A 107 -12.91 19.97 5.21
C ALA A 107 -12.85 20.61 6.61
N THR A 108 -11.96 20.10 7.46
CA THR A 108 -11.73 20.62 8.81
C THR A 108 -11.18 22.05 8.78
N SER A 109 -10.22 22.32 7.88
CA SER A 109 -9.61 23.64 7.70
C SER A 109 -10.63 24.68 7.19
N ILE A 110 -11.51 24.29 6.28
CA ILE A 110 -12.60 25.15 5.77
C ILE A 110 -13.62 25.46 6.87
N ASN A 111 -13.98 24.49 7.70
CA ASN A 111 -14.92 24.70 8.81
C ASN A 111 -14.33 25.62 9.89
N ALA A 112 -13.05 25.46 10.25
CA ALA A 112 -12.36 26.34 11.19
C ALA A 112 -12.24 27.80 10.69
N ALA A 113 -12.13 28.01 9.38
CA ALA A 113 -12.12 29.33 8.76
C ALA A 113 -13.51 30.00 8.74
N LYS A 114 -14.59 29.22 8.66
CA LYS A 114 -15.98 29.72 8.68
C LYS A 114 -16.52 30.00 10.09
N SER A 115 -15.89 29.47 11.14
CA SER A 115 -16.27 29.72 12.54
C SER A 115 -15.58 30.92 13.18
N LYS A 116 -14.74 31.64 12.43
CA LYS A 116 -14.19 32.97 12.77
C LYS A 116 -15.08 34.06 12.20
#